data_AF-A0AAD2CUR9-F1
#
_entry.id   AF-A0AAD2CUR9-F1
#
_cell.length_a   1.000
_cell.length_b   1.000
_cell.length_c   1.000
_cell.angle_alpha   90.00
_cell.angle_beta   90.00
_cell.angle_gamma   90.00
#
_symmetry.space_group_name_H-M   'P 1'
#
loop_
_entity.id
_entity.type
_entity.pdbx_description
1 polymer ?
#
loop_
_entity_poly.entity_id
_entity_poly.type
_entity_poly.pdbx_seq_one_letter_code
_entity_poly.pdbx_strand_id
1 'polypeptide(L)'
;MLEKYSIAVRNYGVGVLDIRELDKKKLQNVCMSIDAVLKDAFNLESLSSTIGGYLEPLLPPLRHPRICKSRRSRKSFLLNIEYLVHDFGAICRNLEKTSRTVFLDLGASLEFHGGTENPAFSLIDLYSKFGIKFDHYYAYEYTLIPPNRMYESVPQELLPSYHWYNVPVEELETSKRNPWKSILSAYNENDLVIVKLDIDSPEIELPLVHQLMQGNYSRVVDHLYFEHHVKMGRMMYNSWGKNSQGTLQDSLELFTRLREKGISAHSWV
;
A
#
# COMPACT_ATOMS: atom_id res chain seq x y z
N MET A 1 10.73 10.27 16.24
CA MET A 1 9.88 9.06 16.11
C MET A 1 9.93 8.55 14.68
N LEU A 2 9.31 9.21 13.69
CA LEU A 2 9.36 8.77 12.27
C LEU A 2 10.77 8.46 11.76
N GLU A 3 11.75 9.36 11.93
CA GLU A 3 13.13 9.11 11.49
C GLU A 3 13.78 7.89 12.17
N LYS A 4 13.48 7.67 13.46
CA LYS A 4 13.95 6.48 14.20
C LYS A 4 13.33 5.21 13.61
N TYR A 5 12.04 5.24 13.30
CA TYR A 5 11.34 4.13 12.64
C TYR A 5 11.91 3.87 11.24
N SER A 6 12.03 4.90 10.40
CA SER A 6 12.57 4.74 9.05
C SER A 6 13.99 4.16 9.07
N ILE A 7 14.84 4.58 10.02
CA ILE A 7 16.17 3.98 10.22
C ILE A 7 16.07 2.52 10.67
N ALA A 8 15.19 2.21 11.63
CA ALA A 8 15.00 0.85 12.12
C ALA A 8 14.51 -0.08 11.01
N VAL A 9 13.53 0.35 10.20
CA VAL A 9 13.03 -0.37 9.03
C VAL A 9 14.10 -0.57 7.97
N ARG A 10 14.87 0.47 7.63
CA ARG A 10 15.96 0.35 6.63
C ARG A 10 17.04 -0.63 7.07
N ASN A 11 17.35 -0.64 8.37
CA ASN A 11 18.36 -1.51 8.96
C ASN A 11 17.80 -2.90 9.34
N TYR A 12 16.48 -3.07 9.30
CA TYR A 12 15.85 -4.37 9.49
C TYR A 12 16.14 -5.21 8.26
N GLY A 13 16.99 -6.21 8.45
CA GLY A 13 17.53 -7.04 7.38
C GLY A 13 17.62 -8.46 7.87
N VAL A 14 16.50 -9.01 8.34
CA VAL A 14 16.41 -10.44 8.44
C VAL A 14 16.36 -10.90 6.97
N GLY A 15 17.40 -11.56 6.49
CA GLY A 15 17.40 -12.21 5.17
C GLY A 15 16.46 -13.41 5.20
N VAL A 16 15.18 -13.19 5.53
CA VAL A 16 14.28 -14.24 5.97
C VAL A 16 13.85 -15.07 4.78
N LEU A 17 13.94 -16.39 4.98
CA LEU A 17 12.99 -17.32 4.40
C LEU A 17 11.57 -16.81 4.66
N ASP A 18 10.63 -17.15 3.79
CA ASP A 18 9.23 -16.77 4.00
C ASP A 18 8.80 -17.13 5.43
N ILE A 19 8.25 -16.17 6.20
CA ILE A 19 7.91 -16.42 7.60
C ILE A 19 6.90 -17.55 7.76
N ARG A 20 6.08 -17.82 6.73
CA ARG A 20 5.14 -18.95 6.68
C ARG A 20 5.84 -20.31 6.68
N GLU A 21 7.10 -20.37 6.24
CA GLU A 21 7.89 -21.61 6.23
C GLU A 21 8.52 -21.94 7.59
N LEU A 22 8.54 -20.98 8.52
CA LEU A 22 9.16 -21.16 9.83
C LEU A 22 8.37 -22.16 10.70
N ASP A 23 9.09 -22.85 11.59
CA ASP A 23 8.44 -23.57 12.68
C ASP A 23 7.86 -22.58 13.71
N LYS A 24 6.89 -23.03 14.51
CA LYS A 24 6.14 -22.17 15.43
C LYS A 24 7.04 -21.40 16.41
N LYS A 25 8.12 -22.02 16.89
CA LYS A 25 9.03 -21.39 17.87
C LYS A 25 9.88 -20.32 17.20
N LYS A 26 10.42 -20.59 16.00
CA LYS A 26 11.15 -19.61 15.22
C LYS A 26 10.26 -18.45 14.79
N LEU A 27 9.05 -18.75 14.31
CA LEU A 27 8.07 -17.73 13.93
C LEU A 27 7.78 -16.77 15.08
N GLN A 28 7.51 -17.30 16.29
CA GLN A 28 7.27 -16.47 17.46
C GLN A 28 8.45 -15.53 17.77
N ASN A 29 9.68 -16.04 17.73
CA ASN A 29 10.88 -15.23 17.97
C ASN A 29 11.06 -14.15 16.89
N VAL A 30 10.80 -14.49 15.62
CA VAL A 30 10.86 -13.54 14.50
C VAL A 30 9.80 -12.46 14.67
N CYS A 31 8.53 -12.81 14.89
CA CYS A 31 7.48 -11.81 15.09
C CYS A 31 7.75 -10.89 16.29
N MET A 32 8.34 -11.39 17.38
CA MET A 32 8.78 -10.56 18.51
C MET A 32 9.89 -9.58 18.14
N SER A 33 10.84 -10.01 17.30
CA SER A 33 11.88 -9.11 16.78
C SER A 33 11.31 -8.06 15.84
N ILE A 34 10.35 -8.42 14.99
CA ILE A 34 9.66 -7.49 14.09
C ILE A 34 8.89 -6.44 14.93
N ASP A 35 8.17 -6.88 15.96
CA ASP A 35 7.44 -6.02 16.89
C ASP A 35 8.31 -4.92 17.51
N ALA A 36 9.55 -5.26 17.85
CA ALA A 36 10.49 -4.34 18.46
C ALA A 36 10.79 -3.14 17.54
N VAL A 37 10.79 -3.32 16.21
CA VAL A 37 11.03 -2.24 15.24
C VAL A 37 10.05 -1.09 15.44
N LEU A 38 8.77 -1.42 15.61
CA LEU A 38 7.72 -0.42 15.83
C LEU A 38 7.74 0.10 17.26
N LYS A 39 7.77 -0.80 18.26
CA LYS A 39 7.67 -0.48 19.69
C LYS A 39 8.86 0.36 20.19
N ASP A 40 10.04 0.16 19.63
CA ASP A 40 11.22 0.96 19.98
C ASP A 40 11.15 2.36 19.36
N ALA A 41 10.44 2.54 18.26
CA ALA A 41 10.40 3.80 17.52
C ALA A 41 9.27 4.76 17.97
N PHE A 42 8.17 4.22 18.49
CA PHE A 42 6.96 4.98 18.82
C PHE A 42 6.41 4.65 20.21
N ASN A 43 5.78 5.65 20.84
CA ASN A 43 4.70 5.38 21.79
C ASN A 43 3.47 4.95 20.97
N LEU A 44 2.96 3.74 21.17
CA LEU A 44 1.86 3.19 20.38
C LEU A 44 0.57 4.02 20.46
N GLU A 45 0.36 4.75 21.57
CA GLU A 45 -0.79 5.67 21.73
C GLU A 45 -0.74 6.87 20.76
N SER A 46 0.42 7.15 20.16
CA SER A 46 0.58 8.22 19.16
C SER A 46 0.25 7.78 17.73
N LEU A 47 0.01 6.49 17.52
CA LEU A 47 -0.33 5.91 16.23
C LEU A 47 -1.85 5.73 16.11
N SER A 48 -2.34 5.65 14.88
CA SER A 48 -3.67 5.09 14.64
C SER A 48 -3.60 3.56 14.79
N SER A 49 -4.75 2.93 15.00
CA SER A 49 -4.86 1.47 14.98
C SER A 49 -6.10 1.03 14.19
N THR A 50 -5.97 -0.13 13.54
CA THR A 50 -7.05 -0.89 12.94
C THR A 50 -7.00 -2.34 13.47
N ILE A 51 -7.85 -3.23 12.94
CA ILE A 51 -7.72 -4.67 13.19
C ILE A 51 -6.41 -5.24 12.62
N GLY A 52 -5.84 -4.61 11.59
CA GLY A 52 -4.58 -4.99 10.96
C GLY A 52 -3.33 -4.52 11.68
N GLY A 53 -3.47 -3.76 12.78
CA GLY A 53 -2.36 -3.28 13.60
C GLY A 53 -2.25 -1.75 13.64
N TYR A 54 -1.07 -1.26 14.03
CA TYR A 54 -0.79 0.18 14.11
C TYR A 54 -0.33 0.77 12.77
N LEU A 55 -0.69 2.03 12.54
CA LEU A 55 -0.33 2.80 11.35
C LEU A 55 -0.19 4.29 11.64
N GLU A 56 0.33 5.05 10.66
CA GLU A 56 0.59 6.48 10.84
C GLU A 56 -0.70 7.27 11.12
N PRO A 57 -0.66 8.31 11.98
CA PRO A 57 -1.83 9.13 12.23
C PRO A 57 -2.29 9.88 10.97
N LEU A 58 -3.61 10.05 10.81
CA LEU A 58 -4.17 10.87 9.73
C LEU A 58 -3.94 12.35 10.03
N LEU A 59 -2.94 12.92 9.38
CA LEU A 59 -2.58 14.33 9.53
C LEU A 59 -2.52 15.02 8.18
N PRO A 60 -2.99 16.28 8.07
CA PRO A 60 -2.65 17.14 6.95
C PRO A 60 -1.13 17.20 6.70
N PRO A 61 -0.68 17.20 5.44
CA PRO A 61 -1.47 17.19 4.22
C PRO A 61 -1.60 15.78 3.61
N LEU A 62 -1.65 14.73 4.43
CA LEU A 62 -1.67 13.33 3.98
C LEU A 62 -0.46 12.95 3.10
N ARG A 63 0.69 13.55 3.44
CA ARG A 63 2.00 13.37 2.82
C ARG A 63 3.06 13.33 3.89
N HIS A 64 4.30 13.05 3.49
CA HIS A 64 5.44 13.11 4.38
C HIS A 64 5.49 14.45 5.16
N PRO A 65 5.50 14.47 6.52
CA PRO A 65 5.36 15.71 7.31
C PRO A 65 6.40 16.80 7.02
N ARG A 66 7.59 16.40 6.53
CA ARG A 66 8.65 17.33 6.11
C ARG A 66 8.32 18.12 4.82
N ILE A 67 7.27 17.78 4.08
CA ILE A 67 6.86 18.49 2.86
C ILE A 67 6.57 19.98 3.12
N CYS A 68 6.08 20.30 4.32
CA CYS A 68 5.73 21.67 4.73
C CYS A 68 6.93 22.51 5.19
N LYS A 69 8.15 21.94 5.32
CA LYS A 69 9.29 22.67 5.91
C LYS A 69 9.91 23.74 5.00
N SER A 70 9.96 23.51 3.68
CA SER A 70 10.54 24.46 2.73
C SER A 70 10.15 24.11 1.28
N ARG A 71 10.38 25.03 0.33
CA ARG A 71 10.17 24.75 -1.10
C ARG A 71 11.07 23.63 -1.63
N ARG A 72 12.30 23.53 -1.13
CA ARG A 72 13.22 22.42 -1.44
C ARG A 72 12.70 21.11 -0.88
N SER A 73 12.23 21.13 0.37
CA SER A 73 11.61 19.97 1.01
C SER A 73 10.40 19.46 0.22
N ARG A 74 9.58 20.35 -0.34
CA ARG A 74 8.43 19.94 -1.16
C ARG A 74 8.82 19.00 -2.29
N LYS A 75 9.87 19.32 -3.04
CA LYS A 75 10.33 18.45 -4.14
C LYS A 75 10.84 17.09 -3.64
N SER A 76 11.56 17.07 -2.51
CA SER A 76 12.18 15.85 -1.98
C SER A 76 11.22 14.94 -1.23
N PHE A 77 10.11 15.46 -0.72
CA PHE A 77 9.18 14.75 0.15
C PHE A 77 7.78 14.61 -0.45
N LEU A 78 7.58 14.99 -1.72
CA LEU A 78 6.29 14.87 -2.38
C LEU A 78 5.89 13.41 -2.55
N LEU A 79 6.79 12.58 -3.11
CA LEU A 79 6.53 11.16 -3.42
C LEU A 79 7.23 10.23 -2.41
N ASN A 80 7.66 10.78 -1.27
CA ASN A 80 8.42 10.01 -0.28
C ASN A 80 7.45 9.26 0.63
N ILE A 81 7.47 7.94 0.59
CA ILE A 81 6.59 7.05 1.36
C ILE A 81 7.16 6.64 2.72
N GLU A 82 8.31 7.17 3.15
CA GLU A 82 8.99 6.73 4.39
C GLU A 82 8.29 7.19 5.68
N TYR A 83 7.22 7.97 5.55
CA TYR A 83 6.34 8.34 6.65
C TYR A 83 5.24 7.32 6.92
N LEU A 84 4.99 6.40 5.99
CA LEU A 84 4.03 5.33 6.18
C LEU A 84 4.55 4.38 7.26
N VAL A 85 3.67 3.99 8.17
CA VAL A 85 4.00 3.11 9.29
C VAL A 85 3.21 1.82 9.14
N HIS A 86 3.92 0.70 9.15
CA HIS A 86 3.36 -0.64 9.08
C HIS A 86 3.69 -1.39 10.36
N ASP A 87 2.67 -2.03 10.93
CA ASP A 87 2.84 -3.00 12.01
C ASP A 87 3.09 -4.40 11.42
N PHE A 88 4.29 -4.60 10.88
CA PHE A 88 4.70 -5.91 10.35
C PHE A 88 4.64 -7.03 11.40
N GLY A 89 4.67 -6.67 12.69
CA GLY A 89 4.55 -7.62 13.79
C GLY A 89 3.14 -8.18 13.90
N ALA A 90 2.12 -7.33 13.74
CA ALA A 90 0.72 -7.78 13.61
C ALA A 90 0.52 -8.69 12.40
N ILE A 91 1.06 -8.31 11.22
CA ILE A 91 0.99 -9.13 10.01
C ILE A 91 1.66 -10.50 10.25
N CYS A 92 2.85 -10.52 10.85
CA CYS A 92 3.59 -11.74 11.16
C CYS A 92 2.81 -12.70 12.07
N ARG A 93 2.06 -12.18 13.06
CA ARG A 93 1.26 -13.00 13.97
C ARG A 93 -0.01 -13.56 13.33
N ASN A 94 -0.57 -12.87 12.35
CA ASN A 94 -1.82 -13.24 11.69
C ASN A 94 -1.61 -14.15 10.48
N LEU A 95 -0.40 -14.15 9.89
CA LEU A 95 -0.06 -15.03 8.79
C LEU A 95 0.08 -16.49 9.24
N GLU A 96 -0.66 -17.36 8.56
CA GLU A 96 -0.58 -18.81 8.72
C GLU A 96 0.17 -19.46 7.55
N LYS A 97 0.55 -20.73 7.71
CA LYS A 97 1.21 -21.50 6.64
C LYS A 97 0.37 -21.62 5.37
N THR A 98 -0.95 -21.59 5.52
CA THR A 98 -1.93 -21.71 4.45
C THR A 98 -2.43 -20.37 3.93
N SER A 99 -2.06 -19.25 4.59
CA SER A 99 -2.40 -17.92 4.13
C SER A 99 -1.77 -17.67 2.78
N ARG A 100 -2.56 -17.22 1.80
CA ARG A 100 -2.03 -16.67 0.57
C ARG A 100 -1.70 -15.21 0.76
N THR A 101 -0.71 -14.72 0.02
CA THR A 101 -0.26 -13.34 0.09
C THR A 101 -0.37 -12.73 -1.31
N VAL A 102 -1.11 -11.63 -1.45
CA VAL A 102 -1.34 -10.99 -2.75
C VAL A 102 -1.09 -9.48 -2.68
N PHE A 103 -0.44 -8.97 -3.74
CA PHE A 103 -0.28 -7.55 -3.98
C PHE A 103 -1.02 -7.17 -5.27
N LEU A 104 -1.99 -6.28 -5.17
CA LEU A 104 -2.80 -5.78 -6.28
C LEU A 104 -2.43 -4.32 -6.55
N ASP A 105 -1.79 -4.06 -7.69
CA ASP A 105 -1.40 -2.73 -8.15
C ASP A 105 -2.36 -2.25 -9.25
N LEU A 106 -3.24 -1.33 -8.90
CA LEU A 106 -4.19 -0.72 -9.81
C LEU A 106 -3.63 0.63 -10.28
N GLY A 107 -3.19 0.69 -11.54
CA GLY A 107 -2.39 1.78 -12.09
C GLY A 107 -0.89 1.51 -11.94
N ALA A 108 -0.45 0.38 -12.48
CA ALA A 108 0.89 -0.16 -12.32
C ALA A 108 1.92 0.45 -13.27
N SER A 109 1.75 1.72 -13.65
CA SER A 109 2.59 2.40 -14.63
C SER A 109 4.08 2.21 -14.33
N LEU A 110 4.83 1.78 -15.36
CA LEU A 110 6.25 1.50 -15.25
C LEU A 110 7.11 2.75 -15.47
N GLU A 111 6.53 3.83 -15.99
CA GLU A 111 7.24 5.09 -16.28
C GLU A 111 7.03 6.08 -15.13
N PHE A 112 7.79 5.90 -14.04
CA PHE A 112 7.74 6.86 -12.94
C PHE A 112 8.54 8.13 -13.29
N HIS A 113 7.97 9.29 -12.97
CA HIS A 113 8.57 10.58 -13.30
C HIS A 113 9.98 10.73 -12.70
N GLY A 114 11.01 10.78 -13.55
CA GLY A 114 12.38 11.12 -13.15
C GLY A 114 13.39 9.98 -13.09
N GLY A 115 13.07 8.79 -13.61
CA GLY A 115 14.03 7.67 -13.72
C GLY A 115 14.32 6.96 -12.41
N THR A 116 13.39 7.04 -11.44
CA THR A 116 13.43 6.32 -10.16
C THR A 116 12.70 4.99 -10.26
N GLU A 117 13.06 4.03 -9.41
CA GLU A 117 12.36 2.74 -9.27
C GLU A 117 10.85 2.95 -9.05
N ASN A 118 10.03 2.03 -9.58
CA ASN A 118 8.60 2.03 -9.38
C ASN A 118 8.30 1.96 -7.86
N PRO A 119 7.60 2.94 -7.27
CA PRO A 119 7.35 2.93 -5.82
C PRO A 119 6.58 1.72 -5.32
N ALA A 120 5.82 1.03 -6.19
CA ALA A 120 5.19 -0.25 -5.85
C ALA A 120 6.23 -1.33 -5.58
N PHE A 121 7.35 -1.36 -6.32
CA PHE A 121 8.47 -2.28 -6.04
C PHE A 121 9.16 -1.93 -4.73
N SER A 122 9.35 -0.64 -4.41
CA SER A 122 9.87 -0.24 -3.10
C SER A 122 8.98 -0.72 -1.94
N LEU A 123 7.66 -0.76 -2.15
CA LEU A 123 6.72 -1.32 -1.18
C LEU A 123 6.85 -2.84 -1.09
N ILE A 124 6.95 -3.55 -2.22
CA ILE A 124 7.16 -5.01 -2.24
C ILE A 124 8.46 -5.39 -1.52
N ASP A 125 9.55 -4.67 -1.79
CA ASP A 125 10.84 -4.86 -1.12
C ASP A 125 10.74 -4.62 0.38
N LEU A 126 9.96 -3.61 0.79
CA LEU A 126 9.71 -3.34 2.19
C LEU A 126 9.05 -4.55 2.87
N TYR A 127 8.00 -5.14 2.30
CA TYR A 127 7.38 -6.35 2.85
C TYR A 127 8.35 -7.55 2.88
N SER A 128 9.14 -7.72 1.81
CA SER A 128 10.13 -8.79 1.69
C SER A 128 11.20 -8.73 2.78
N LYS A 129 11.63 -7.53 3.23
CA LYS A 129 12.56 -7.35 4.36
C LYS A 129 12.05 -7.93 5.68
N PHE A 130 10.74 -8.05 5.84
CA PHE A 130 10.10 -8.65 7.02
C PHE A 130 9.73 -10.11 6.79
N GLY A 131 10.21 -10.72 5.69
CA GLY A 131 9.97 -12.12 5.33
C GLY A 131 8.55 -12.38 4.81
N ILE A 132 7.81 -11.33 4.46
CA ILE A 132 6.48 -11.42 3.86
C ILE A 132 6.67 -11.44 2.34
N LYS A 133 6.57 -12.62 1.74
CA LYS A 133 6.63 -12.80 0.29
C LYS A 133 5.23 -12.89 -0.28
N PHE A 134 4.98 -12.31 -1.45
CA PHE A 134 3.70 -12.43 -2.13
C PHE A 134 3.71 -13.62 -3.08
N ASP A 135 2.64 -14.42 -3.02
CA ASP A 135 2.41 -15.52 -3.96
C ASP A 135 2.02 -14.99 -5.34
N HIS A 136 1.31 -13.85 -5.37
CA HIS A 136 0.80 -13.24 -6.59
C HIS A 136 0.92 -11.71 -6.57
N TYR A 137 1.37 -11.17 -7.70
CA TYR A 137 1.35 -9.73 -7.99
C TYR A 137 0.41 -9.50 -9.18
N TYR A 138 -0.68 -8.77 -8.99
CA TYR A 138 -1.59 -8.43 -10.08
C TYR A 138 -1.43 -6.95 -10.41
N ALA A 139 -0.95 -6.66 -11.61
CA ALA A 139 -0.64 -5.31 -12.05
C ALA A 139 -1.57 -4.91 -13.21
N TYR A 140 -2.41 -3.90 -12.99
CA TYR A 140 -3.34 -3.37 -13.98
C TYR A 140 -2.83 -2.03 -14.53
N GLU A 141 -2.81 -1.90 -15.86
CA GLU A 141 -2.44 -0.67 -16.54
C GLU A 141 -3.29 -0.47 -17.79
N TYR A 142 -3.86 0.73 -17.93
CA TYR A 142 -4.68 1.10 -19.08
C TYR A 142 -3.83 1.40 -20.32
N THR A 143 -2.67 2.03 -20.11
CA THR A 143 -1.75 2.45 -21.17
C THR A 143 -1.09 1.24 -21.80
N LEU A 144 -1.23 1.07 -23.11
CA LEU A 144 -0.64 -0.07 -23.82
C LEU A 144 0.90 -0.04 -23.73
N ILE A 145 1.48 -1.04 -23.07
CA ILE A 145 2.92 -1.27 -22.95
C ILE A 145 3.27 -2.59 -23.65
N PRO A 146 4.23 -2.59 -24.59
CA PRO A 146 4.71 -3.82 -25.20
C PRO A 146 5.18 -4.83 -24.14
N PRO A 147 4.74 -6.10 -24.17
CA PRO A 147 5.06 -7.08 -23.12
C PRO A 147 6.55 -7.25 -22.87
N ASN A 148 7.40 -7.19 -23.89
CA ASN A 148 8.85 -7.29 -23.73
C ASN A 148 9.40 -6.16 -22.84
N ARG A 149 8.97 -4.92 -23.08
CA ARG A 149 9.39 -3.75 -22.29
C ARG A 149 8.93 -3.87 -20.84
N MET A 150 7.73 -4.40 -20.63
CA MET A 150 7.19 -4.61 -19.29
C MET A 150 8.00 -5.67 -18.54
N TYR A 151 8.16 -6.87 -19.11
CA TYR A 151 8.89 -7.96 -18.44
C TYR A 151 10.39 -7.69 -18.28
N GLU A 152 11.01 -6.86 -19.13
CA GLU A 152 12.39 -6.36 -18.93
C GLU A 152 12.53 -5.46 -17.69
N SER A 153 11.44 -4.83 -17.25
CA SER A 153 11.43 -3.91 -16.09
C SER A 153 11.05 -4.58 -14.77
N VAL A 154 10.46 -5.77 -14.81
CA VAL A 154 10.07 -6.53 -13.61
C VAL A 154 11.31 -7.25 -13.05
N PRO A 155 11.62 -7.11 -11.75
CA PRO A 155 12.71 -7.86 -11.12
C PRO A 155 12.58 -9.36 -11.34
N GLN A 156 13.71 -10.03 -11.59
CA GLN A 156 13.75 -11.43 -12.04
C GLN A 156 13.06 -12.38 -11.04
N GLU A 157 13.18 -12.09 -9.75
CA GLU A 157 12.59 -12.84 -8.64
C GLU A 157 11.05 -12.74 -8.59
N LEU A 158 10.46 -11.70 -9.17
CA LEU A 158 9.00 -11.50 -9.18
C LEU A 158 8.35 -12.14 -10.41
N LEU A 159 9.10 -12.34 -11.50
CA LEU A 159 8.58 -12.83 -12.78
C LEU A 159 7.67 -14.07 -12.67
N PRO A 160 7.97 -15.11 -11.87
CA PRO A 160 7.11 -16.29 -11.78
C PRO A 160 5.71 -16.02 -11.19
N SER A 161 5.60 -14.96 -10.40
CA SER A 161 4.38 -14.60 -9.65
C SER A 161 3.71 -13.32 -10.18
N TYR A 162 4.28 -12.70 -11.22
CA TYR A 162 3.85 -11.40 -11.73
C TYR A 162 2.86 -11.55 -12.88
N HIS A 163 1.64 -11.06 -12.66
CA HIS A 163 0.53 -11.11 -13.59
C HIS A 163 0.25 -9.70 -14.11
N TRP A 164 0.51 -9.48 -15.40
CA TRP A 164 0.29 -8.20 -16.06
C TRP A 164 -1.04 -8.16 -16.82
N TYR A 165 -1.88 -7.19 -16.49
CA TYR A 165 -3.14 -6.91 -17.16
C TYR A 165 -3.09 -5.55 -17.83
N ASN A 166 -2.82 -5.53 -19.13
CA ASN A 166 -2.82 -4.29 -19.90
C ASN A 166 -4.23 -3.90 -20.36
N VAL A 167 -5.15 -3.78 -19.40
CA VAL A 167 -6.55 -3.41 -19.62
C VAL A 167 -7.00 -2.48 -18.48
N PRO A 168 -7.94 -1.55 -18.74
CA PRO A 168 -8.51 -0.76 -17.67
C PRO A 168 -9.30 -1.65 -16.71
N VAL A 169 -9.24 -1.31 -15.43
CA VAL A 169 -10.25 -1.77 -14.47
C VAL A 169 -11.56 -1.04 -14.69
N GLU A 170 -12.65 -1.63 -14.22
CA GLU A 170 -13.98 -1.02 -14.26
C GLU A 170 -14.56 -0.88 -12.87
N GLU A 171 -15.24 0.23 -12.64
CA GLU A 171 -15.85 0.57 -11.36
C GLU A 171 -17.15 -0.19 -11.12
N LEU A 172 -17.89 -0.61 -12.14
CA LEU A 172 -19.19 -1.27 -11.93
C LEU A 172 -19.04 -2.68 -11.34
N GLU A 173 -19.70 -2.99 -10.22
CA GLU A 173 -19.65 -4.32 -9.58
C GLU A 173 -20.12 -5.47 -10.49
N THR A 174 -20.99 -5.18 -11.46
CA THR A 174 -21.46 -6.17 -12.42
C THR A 174 -20.38 -6.54 -13.44
N SER A 175 -19.38 -5.69 -13.63
CA SER A 175 -18.29 -5.88 -14.59
C SER A 175 -17.43 -7.09 -14.25
N LYS A 176 -16.93 -7.75 -15.30
CA LYS A 176 -15.89 -8.76 -15.20
C LYS A 176 -14.50 -8.17 -14.96
N ARG A 177 -14.32 -6.86 -15.21
CA ARG A 177 -13.08 -6.10 -15.02
C ARG A 177 -13.07 -5.29 -13.71
N ASN A 178 -14.09 -5.46 -12.88
CA ASN A 178 -14.03 -4.95 -11.51
C ASN A 178 -13.02 -5.78 -10.70
N PRO A 179 -11.97 -5.15 -10.12
CA PRO A 179 -10.86 -5.87 -9.49
C PRO A 179 -11.31 -6.60 -8.22
N TRP A 180 -12.30 -6.05 -7.49
CA TRP A 180 -12.81 -6.68 -6.27
C TRP A 180 -13.53 -7.98 -6.58
N LYS A 181 -14.37 -7.98 -7.62
CA LYS A 181 -15.07 -9.18 -8.03
C LYS A 181 -14.17 -10.21 -8.70
N SER A 182 -13.28 -9.77 -9.58
CA SER A 182 -12.45 -10.68 -10.40
C SER A 182 -11.29 -11.28 -9.63
N ILE A 183 -10.65 -10.52 -8.74
CA ILE A 183 -9.47 -10.97 -7.98
C ILE A 183 -9.86 -11.31 -6.55
N LEU A 184 -10.49 -10.38 -5.81
CA LEU A 184 -10.69 -10.55 -4.37
C LEU A 184 -11.69 -11.67 -4.02
N SER A 185 -12.56 -12.07 -4.94
CA SER A 185 -13.45 -13.22 -4.74
C SER A 185 -12.72 -14.55 -4.55
N ALA A 186 -11.45 -14.63 -4.94
CA ALA A 186 -10.60 -15.80 -4.72
C ALA A 186 -9.97 -15.84 -3.32
N TYR A 187 -10.04 -14.74 -2.55
CA TYR A 187 -9.36 -14.57 -1.26
C TYR A 187 -10.34 -14.49 -0.09
N ASN A 188 -9.84 -14.72 1.12
CA ASN A 188 -10.62 -14.68 2.36
C ASN A 188 -9.85 -14.00 3.49
N GLU A 189 -10.48 -13.89 4.67
CA GLU A 189 -9.96 -13.16 5.84
C GLU A 189 -8.66 -13.76 6.44
N ASN A 190 -8.27 -14.97 6.04
CA ASN A 190 -7.00 -15.59 6.46
C ASN A 190 -5.84 -15.31 5.47
N ASP A 191 -6.13 -14.73 4.30
CA ASP A 191 -5.12 -14.32 3.33
C ASP A 191 -4.65 -12.90 3.64
N LEU A 192 -3.42 -12.55 3.27
CA LEU A 192 -2.93 -11.18 3.31
C LEU A 192 -3.15 -10.52 1.95
N VAL A 193 -4.01 -9.50 1.90
CA VAL A 193 -4.34 -8.77 0.68
C VAL A 193 -3.93 -7.32 0.80
N ILE A 194 -3.04 -6.93 -0.11
CA ILE A 194 -2.53 -5.57 -0.21
C ILE A 194 -2.95 -4.95 -1.52
N VAL A 195 -3.47 -3.73 -1.45
CA VAL A 195 -3.97 -3.02 -2.63
C VAL A 195 -3.30 -1.66 -2.71
N LYS A 196 -2.71 -1.35 -3.86
CA LYS A 196 -2.39 0.02 -4.30
C LYS A 196 -3.44 0.45 -5.32
N LEU A 197 -4.04 1.61 -5.11
CA LEU A 197 -5.02 2.23 -6.00
C LEU A 197 -4.55 3.63 -6.38
N ASP A 198 -4.14 3.79 -7.62
CA ASP A 198 -3.55 5.02 -8.17
C ASP A 198 -3.61 4.97 -9.71
N ILE A 199 -4.80 5.20 -10.27
CA ILE A 199 -5.15 5.10 -11.70
C ILE A 199 -5.27 6.49 -12.36
N ASP A 200 -5.07 7.57 -11.60
CA ASP A 200 -5.24 8.96 -12.05
C ASP A 200 -6.67 9.30 -12.56
N SER A 201 -7.69 8.55 -12.12
CA SER A 201 -9.09 8.69 -12.55
C SER A 201 -10.04 8.62 -11.34
N PRO A 202 -10.35 9.77 -10.70
CA PRO A 202 -11.20 9.82 -9.51
C PRO A 202 -12.60 9.21 -9.71
N GLU A 203 -13.16 9.32 -10.93
CA GLU A 203 -14.44 8.73 -11.30
C GLU A 203 -14.46 7.20 -11.29
N ILE A 204 -13.29 6.55 -11.38
CA ILE A 204 -13.14 5.10 -11.24
C ILE A 204 -12.72 4.75 -9.81
N GLU A 205 -11.73 5.46 -9.27
CA GLU A 205 -11.14 5.18 -7.96
C GLU A 205 -12.14 5.34 -6.80
N LEU A 206 -12.90 6.43 -6.76
CA LEU A 206 -13.80 6.70 -5.65
C LEU A 206 -14.93 5.66 -5.53
N PRO A 207 -15.62 5.27 -6.62
CA PRO A 207 -16.57 4.17 -6.54
C PRO A 207 -15.92 2.86 -6.09
N LEU A 208 -14.70 2.55 -6.54
CA LEU A 208 -13.97 1.35 -6.09
C LEU A 208 -13.68 1.40 -4.58
N VAL A 209 -13.24 2.55 -4.04
CA VAL A 209 -13.03 2.73 -2.60
C VAL A 209 -14.34 2.62 -1.82
N HIS A 210 -15.44 3.17 -2.35
CA HIS A 210 -16.76 3.05 -1.72
C HIS A 210 -17.24 1.61 -1.65
N GLN A 211 -16.97 0.79 -2.66
CA GLN A 211 -17.29 -0.65 -2.65
C GLN A 211 -16.52 -1.40 -1.56
N LEU A 212 -15.24 -1.04 -1.32
CA LEU A 212 -14.47 -1.63 -0.23
C LEU A 212 -15.16 -1.41 1.13
N MET A 213 -15.77 -0.24 1.36
CA MET A 213 -16.43 0.10 2.62
C MET A 213 -17.84 -0.50 2.80
N GLN A 214 -18.53 -0.77 1.70
CA GLN A 214 -19.95 -1.18 1.70
C GLN A 214 -20.15 -2.70 1.64
N GLY A 215 -19.17 -3.44 1.12
CA GLY A 215 -19.25 -4.88 0.91
C GLY A 215 -18.45 -5.72 1.92
N ASN A 216 -18.33 -7.01 1.61
CA ASN A 216 -17.47 -7.94 2.35
C ASN A 216 -15.96 -7.73 2.07
N TYR A 217 -15.62 -6.89 1.09
CA TYR A 217 -14.23 -6.67 0.70
C TYR A 217 -13.39 -6.01 1.82
N SER A 218 -14.01 -5.24 2.72
CA SER A 218 -13.29 -4.65 3.87
C SER A 218 -12.70 -5.69 4.82
N ARG A 219 -13.22 -6.93 4.80
CA ARG A 219 -12.70 -8.03 5.62
C ARG A 219 -11.57 -8.80 4.94
N VAL A 220 -11.44 -8.61 3.63
CA VAL A 220 -10.44 -9.29 2.81
C VAL A 220 -9.22 -8.39 2.60
N VAL A 221 -9.41 -7.08 2.43
CA VAL A 221 -8.30 -6.14 2.23
C VAL A 221 -7.71 -5.69 3.56
N ASP A 222 -6.46 -6.06 3.82
CA ASP A 222 -5.73 -5.65 5.02
C ASP A 222 -5.14 -4.25 4.89
N HIS A 223 -4.47 -3.98 3.77
CA HIS A 223 -3.77 -2.73 3.51
C HIS A 223 -4.22 -2.10 2.20
N LEU A 224 -4.53 -0.81 2.26
CA LEU A 224 -4.88 -0.01 1.10
C LEU A 224 -3.94 1.19 1.01
N TYR A 225 -3.23 1.34 -0.10
CA TYR A 225 -2.45 2.51 -0.46
C TYR A 225 -3.22 3.27 -1.53
N PHE A 226 -3.77 4.42 -1.18
CA PHE A 226 -4.67 5.17 -2.07
C PHE A 226 -4.23 6.62 -2.19
N GLU A 227 -4.08 7.12 -3.43
CA GLU A 227 -3.83 8.53 -3.68
C GLU A 227 -5.15 9.26 -3.93
N HIS A 228 -5.71 9.82 -2.86
CA HIS A 228 -6.91 10.62 -3.01
C HIS A 228 -6.57 12.01 -3.56
N HIS A 229 -6.83 12.19 -4.85
CA HIS A 229 -6.63 13.43 -5.60
C HIS A 229 -7.53 14.60 -5.12
N VAL A 230 -7.18 15.26 -4.01
CA VAL A 230 -7.97 16.36 -3.41
C VAL A 230 -7.36 17.75 -3.55
N LYS A 231 -8.18 18.79 -3.42
CA LYS A 231 -7.69 20.17 -3.49
C LYS A 231 -6.88 20.54 -2.24
N MET A 232 -5.56 20.66 -2.38
CA MET A 232 -4.63 21.08 -1.30
C MET A 232 -3.93 22.42 -1.62
N GLY A 233 -4.72 23.42 -2.04
CA GLY A 233 -4.27 24.78 -2.31
C GLY A 233 -3.03 24.86 -3.24
N ARG A 234 -2.15 25.85 -2.99
CA ARG A 234 -0.92 26.04 -3.80
C ARG A 234 0.09 24.90 -3.69
N MET A 235 -0.07 23.97 -2.74
CA MET A 235 0.89 22.89 -2.53
C MET A 235 0.83 21.86 -3.66
N MET A 236 -0.39 21.49 -4.08
CA MET A 236 -0.64 20.46 -5.11
C MET A 236 -1.15 21.03 -6.44
N TYR A 237 -1.35 22.35 -6.53
CA TYR A 237 -1.85 23.01 -7.74
C TYR A 237 -1.02 22.68 -9.00
N ASN A 238 0.30 22.52 -8.86
CA ASN A 238 1.19 22.19 -9.99
C ASN A 238 1.34 20.68 -10.24
N SER A 239 0.85 19.83 -9.36
CA SER A 239 0.98 18.36 -9.46
C SER A 239 -0.31 17.74 -9.98
N TRP A 240 -1.44 17.97 -9.30
CA TRP A 240 -2.73 17.38 -9.66
C TRP A 240 -3.61 18.27 -10.55
N GLY A 241 -3.25 19.55 -10.66
CA GLY A 241 -3.96 20.51 -11.51
C GLY A 241 -5.47 20.54 -11.27
N LYS A 242 -6.25 20.49 -12.37
CA LYS A 242 -7.71 20.56 -12.38
C LYS A 242 -8.42 19.23 -12.04
N ASN A 243 -7.69 18.12 -12.03
CA ASN A 243 -8.26 16.78 -11.84
C ASN A 243 -8.54 16.47 -10.36
N SER A 244 -8.12 17.35 -9.45
CA SER A 244 -8.43 17.21 -8.02
C SER A 244 -9.92 17.43 -7.71
N GLN A 245 -10.56 16.42 -7.14
CA GLN A 245 -11.95 16.46 -6.67
C GLN A 245 -12.00 16.43 -5.13
N GLY A 246 -12.99 17.10 -4.54
CA GLY A 246 -13.12 17.17 -3.08
C GLY A 246 -12.06 18.03 -2.38
N THR A 247 -12.02 17.88 -1.06
CA THR A 247 -11.23 18.67 -0.11
C THR A 247 -10.35 17.77 0.76
N LEU A 248 -9.38 18.38 1.45
CA LEU A 248 -8.59 17.66 2.45
C LEU A 248 -9.46 17.06 3.56
N GLN A 249 -10.56 17.74 3.93
CA GLN A 249 -11.52 17.21 4.91
C GLN A 249 -12.17 15.93 4.38
N ASP A 250 -12.65 15.94 3.12
CA ASP A 250 -13.26 14.75 2.50
C ASP A 250 -12.28 13.57 2.52
N SER A 251 -10.99 13.83 2.27
CA SER A 251 -9.96 12.80 2.36
C SER A 251 -9.76 12.28 3.78
N LEU A 252 -9.65 13.16 4.78
CA LEU A 252 -9.51 12.73 6.17
C LEU A 252 -10.71 11.88 6.63
N GLU A 253 -11.92 12.28 6.25
CA GLU A 253 -13.14 11.53 6.55
C GLU A 253 -13.15 10.16 5.83
N LEU A 254 -12.75 10.12 4.56
CA LEU A 254 -12.68 8.88 3.78
C LEU A 254 -11.70 7.88 4.40
N PHE A 255 -10.46 8.31 4.68
CA PHE A 255 -9.45 7.46 5.31
C PHE A 255 -9.85 7.04 6.72
N THR A 256 -10.52 7.91 7.48
CA THR A 256 -11.06 7.55 8.81
C THR A 256 -12.07 6.42 8.69
N ARG A 257 -13.03 6.53 7.78
CA ARG A 257 -14.06 5.49 7.56
C ARG A 257 -13.47 4.16 7.07
N LEU A 258 -12.45 4.19 6.21
CA LEU A 258 -11.73 2.97 5.79
C LEU A 258 -11.08 2.28 6.99
N ARG A 259 -10.41 3.04 7.87
CA ARG A 259 -9.77 2.52 9.09
C ARG A 259 -10.78 2.00 10.11
N GLU A 260 -11.93 2.67 10.27
CA GLU A 260 -13.04 2.19 11.09
C GLU A 260 -13.63 0.85 10.59
N LYS A 261 -13.51 0.58 9.27
CA LYS A 261 -13.89 -0.70 8.66
C LYS A 261 -12.83 -1.79 8.81
N GLY A 262 -11.69 -1.48 9.41
CA GLY A 262 -10.59 -2.41 9.66
C GLY A 262 -9.46 -2.35 8.63
N ILE A 263 -9.63 -1.60 7.53
CA ILE A 263 -8.61 -1.50 6.48
C ILE A 263 -7.50 -0.56 6.95
N SER A 264 -6.25 -1.03 6.96
CA SER A 264 -5.06 -0.18 7.17
C SER A 264 -4.83 0.70 5.94
N ALA A 265 -5.60 1.79 5.86
CA ALA A 265 -5.58 2.72 4.74
C ALA A 265 -4.48 3.79 4.91
N HIS A 266 -3.52 3.77 3.99
CA HIS A 266 -2.38 4.67 3.88
C HIS A 266 -2.60 5.66 2.74
N SER A 267 -2.39 6.95 3.02
CA SER A 267 -2.41 7.95 1.95
C SER A 267 -1.16 7.81 1.09
N TRP A 268 -1.35 7.45 -0.18
CA TRP A 268 -0.29 7.19 -1.14
C TRP A 268 0.29 8.48 -1.74
N VAL A 269 1.61 8.41 -1.98
CA VAL A 269 2.58 9.39 -2.51
C VAL A 269 2.32 10.85 -2.23
#